data_AF-A0ABD6EXN4-F1
#
_entry.id   AF-A0ABD6EXN4-F1
#
_cell.length_a   1.000
_cell.length_b   1.000
_cell.length_c   1.000
_cell.angle_alpha   90.00
_cell.angle_beta   90.00
_cell.angle_gamma   90.00
#
_symmetry.space_group_name_H-M   'P 1'
#
loop_
_entity.id
_entity.type
_entity.pdbx_description
1 polymer ?
#
loop_
_entity_poly.entity_id
_entity_poly.type
_entity_poly.pdbx_seq_one_letter_code
_entity_poly.pdbx_strand_id
1 'polypeptide(L)'
;MLQKELGKELKVKEGLERYLGIGQINRKLQDESKSMLDDSKAKIALLRMQIEKIQRQEQVDADLCGRAVPTKLELIADDLLHRLHKETAIAEGARNMIRILCSQKKSDMRGVTQAYDSQVQSEEKLELIRLALHKYISQFPADSPKRNEIKESIIENERSPIASGYVSHDRFSPPTSAPSSPPQESPSKTSSLPRSSFGNRGSNVYLPSLAVSGRLEVRLLGCENLLSEIPGRSPRPEVSSIIAMGADPSAVLGAINQKSKSARGIGPRTSSVATRMPQTDEVIATLRLDSKQVGTTEMRPISRRAWNQRFSIELDRSKELEFEIKYPDWRSTCAFTVVKLGDFVEPSHQSGMVLRLEPQGELFAEASLLLTQITHLHGFPIMRQILCN
;
A
#
# COMPACT_ATOMS: atom_id res chain seq x y z
N MET A 1 -28.31 -5.79 -16.87
CA MET A 1 -27.93 -7.02 -17.60
C MET A 1 -27.23 -8.04 -16.69
N LEU A 2 -26.16 -7.65 -15.97
CA LEU A 2 -25.40 -8.54 -15.07
C LEU A 2 -26.23 -9.17 -13.94
N GLN A 3 -27.17 -8.44 -13.34
CA GLN A 3 -28.09 -8.98 -12.31
C GLN A 3 -28.92 -10.17 -12.82
N LYS A 4 -29.38 -10.10 -14.08
CA LYS A 4 -30.13 -11.19 -14.72
C LYS A 4 -29.24 -12.40 -14.96
N GLU A 5 -27.99 -12.17 -15.37
CA GLU A 5 -27.00 -13.23 -15.58
C GLU A 5 -26.60 -13.91 -14.26
N LEU A 6 -26.40 -13.13 -13.19
CA LEU A 6 -26.17 -13.64 -11.84
C LEU A 6 -27.33 -14.53 -11.38
N GLY A 7 -28.58 -14.11 -11.65
CA GLY A 7 -29.77 -14.91 -11.33
C GLY A 7 -29.84 -16.25 -12.09
N LYS A 8 -29.36 -16.30 -13.34
CA LYS A 8 -29.27 -17.58 -14.09
C LYS A 8 -28.20 -18.47 -13.49
N GLU A 9 -27.02 -17.91 -13.22
CA GLU A 9 -25.87 -18.68 -12.71
C GLU A 9 -26.14 -19.26 -11.32
N LEU A 10 -26.85 -18.52 -10.45
CA LEU A 10 -27.31 -19.03 -9.15
C LEU A 10 -28.21 -20.27 -9.29
N LYS A 11 -29.09 -20.31 -10.30
CA LYS A 11 -29.93 -21.49 -10.57
C LYS A 11 -29.12 -22.68 -11.06
N VAL A 12 -28.06 -22.44 -11.86
CA VAL A 12 -27.12 -23.48 -12.31
C VAL A 12 -26.41 -24.09 -11.09
N LYS A 13 -25.85 -23.25 -10.22
CA LYS A 13 -25.23 -23.68 -8.96
C LYS A 13 -26.19 -24.50 -8.09
N GLU A 14 -27.41 -24.03 -7.85
CA GLU A 14 -28.42 -24.77 -7.08
C GLU A 14 -28.78 -26.11 -7.72
N GLY A 15 -28.90 -26.16 -9.05
CA GLY A 15 -29.15 -27.40 -9.78
C GLY A 15 -28.04 -28.42 -9.61
N LEU A 16 -26.78 -27.99 -9.69
CA LEU A 16 -25.60 -28.83 -9.49
C LEU A 16 -25.46 -29.30 -8.03
N GLU A 17 -25.75 -28.46 -7.05
CA GLU A 17 -25.76 -28.83 -5.62
C GLU A 17 -26.84 -29.88 -5.32
N ARG A 18 -28.05 -29.73 -5.88
CA ARG A 18 -29.10 -30.74 -5.76
C ARG A 18 -28.71 -32.04 -6.45
N TYR A 19 -28.12 -31.96 -7.64
CA TYR A 19 -27.67 -33.15 -8.38
C TYR A 19 -26.63 -33.94 -7.59
N LEU A 20 -25.60 -33.28 -7.04
CA LEU A 20 -24.58 -33.92 -6.21
C LEU A 20 -25.15 -34.50 -4.90
N GLY A 21 -26.21 -33.89 -4.35
CA GLY A 21 -26.89 -34.37 -3.14
C GLY A 21 -27.67 -35.69 -3.29
N ILE A 22 -27.96 -36.13 -4.53
CA ILE A 22 -28.75 -37.35 -4.80
C ILE A 22 -27.92 -38.64 -4.62
N GLY A 23 -26.59 -38.55 -4.45
CA GLY A 23 -25.74 -39.61 -3.89
C GLY A 23 -25.49 -40.87 -4.75
N GLN A 24 -26.33 -41.18 -5.73
CA GLN A 24 -26.21 -42.36 -6.60
C GLN A 24 -25.76 -42.00 -8.02
N ILE A 25 -24.48 -41.63 -8.19
CA ILE A 25 -23.95 -41.20 -9.49
C ILE A 25 -22.56 -41.79 -9.71
N ASN A 26 -22.26 -42.20 -10.95
CA ASN A 26 -20.91 -42.64 -11.34
C ASN A 26 -19.84 -41.62 -10.93
N ARG A 27 -18.71 -42.12 -10.40
CA ARG A 27 -17.60 -41.28 -9.90
C ARG A 27 -17.14 -40.22 -10.90
N LYS A 28 -17.05 -40.59 -12.18
CA LYS A 28 -16.66 -39.68 -13.27
C LYS A 28 -17.65 -38.51 -13.46
N LEU A 29 -18.96 -38.78 -13.38
CA LEU A 29 -20.02 -37.77 -13.49
C LEU A 29 -20.09 -36.89 -12.23
N GLN A 30 -19.79 -37.45 -11.05
CA GLN A 30 -19.65 -36.66 -9.82
C GLN A 30 -18.48 -35.68 -9.90
N ASP A 31 -17.32 -36.13 -10.39
CA ASP A 31 -16.14 -35.28 -10.54
C ASP A 31 -16.41 -34.14 -11.54
N GLU A 32 -17.06 -34.44 -12.67
CA GLU A 32 -17.46 -33.44 -13.67
C GLU A 32 -18.48 -32.42 -13.12
N SER A 33 -19.49 -32.90 -12.39
CA SER A 33 -20.49 -32.03 -11.77
C SER A 33 -19.91 -31.16 -10.66
N LYS A 34 -18.94 -31.69 -9.91
CA LYS A 34 -18.19 -30.92 -8.90
C LYS A 34 -17.34 -29.84 -9.55
N SER A 35 -16.64 -30.17 -10.64
CA SER A 35 -15.88 -29.20 -11.43
C SER A 35 -16.78 -28.06 -11.95
N MET A 36 -17.92 -28.40 -12.57
CA MET A 36 -18.88 -27.40 -13.06
C MET A 36 -19.48 -26.54 -11.94
N LEU A 37 -19.71 -27.14 -10.76
CA LEU A 37 -20.21 -26.40 -9.60
C LEU A 37 -19.18 -25.36 -9.14
N ASP A 38 -17.92 -25.74 -9.15
CA ASP A 38 -16.81 -24.87 -8.76
C ASP A 38 -16.61 -23.73 -9.79
N ASP A 39 -16.71 -24.03 -11.09
CA ASP A 39 -16.75 -23.01 -12.16
C ASP A 39 -17.95 -22.05 -11.99
N SER A 40 -19.13 -22.58 -11.67
CA SER A 40 -20.35 -21.77 -11.46
C SER A 40 -20.21 -20.85 -10.25
N LYS A 41 -19.63 -21.32 -9.14
CA LYS A 41 -19.31 -20.49 -7.96
C LYS A 41 -18.33 -19.37 -8.32
N ALA A 42 -17.29 -19.66 -9.13
CA ALA A 42 -16.34 -18.66 -9.58
C ALA A 42 -17.00 -17.60 -10.47
N LYS A 43 -17.87 -18.01 -11.39
CA LYS A 43 -18.64 -17.07 -12.25
C LYS A 43 -19.58 -16.20 -11.42
N ILE A 44 -20.24 -16.74 -10.41
CA ILE A 44 -21.06 -15.97 -9.45
C ILE A 44 -20.20 -14.92 -8.73
N ALA A 45 -18.98 -15.27 -8.30
CA ALA A 45 -18.08 -14.32 -7.65
C ALA A 45 -17.67 -13.17 -8.58
N LEU A 46 -17.32 -13.44 -9.85
CA LEU A 46 -17.03 -12.39 -10.84
C LEU A 46 -18.24 -11.46 -11.03
N LEU A 47 -19.42 -12.03 -11.25
CA LEU A 47 -20.63 -11.25 -11.51
C LEU A 47 -20.98 -10.35 -10.33
N ARG A 48 -20.87 -10.87 -9.09
CA ARG A 48 -21.06 -10.06 -7.87
C ARG A 48 -20.06 -8.93 -7.81
N MET A 49 -18.78 -9.22 -8.02
CA MET A 49 -17.69 -8.25 -7.98
C MET A 49 -17.85 -7.16 -9.04
N GLN A 50 -18.26 -7.51 -10.28
CA GLN A 50 -18.55 -6.55 -11.35
C GLN A 50 -19.75 -5.67 -11.04
N ILE A 51 -20.83 -6.24 -10.50
CA ILE A 51 -22.00 -5.47 -10.06
C ILE A 51 -21.58 -4.47 -8.96
N GLU A 52 -20.80 -4.92 -7.99
CA GLU A 52 -20.31 -4.08 -6.89
C GLU A 52 -19.39 -2.94 -7.39
N LYS A 53 -18.62 -3.20 -8.45
CA LYS A 53 -17.80 -2.19 -9.13
C LYS A 53 -18.67 -1.12 -9.80
N ILE A 54 -19.67 -1.54 -10.58
CA ILE A 54 -20.59 -0.62 -11.29
C ILE A 54 -21.41 0.20 -10.30
N GLN A 55 -21.98 -0.43 -9.27
CA GLN A 55 -22.75 0.28 -8.25
C GLN A 55 -21.93 1.34 -7.52
N ARG A 56 -20.64 1.05 -7.27
CA ARG A 56 -19.72 2.06 -6.72
C ARG A 56 -19.45 3.17 -7.72
N GLN A 57 -19.21 2.85 -8.98
CA GLN A 57 -18.99 3.86 -10.04
C GLN A 57 -20.19 4.80 -10.16
N GLU A 58 -21.41 4.26 -10.17
CA GLU A 58 -22.66 5.03 -10.19
C GLU A 58 -22.81 5.94 -8.96
N GLN A 59 -22.36 5.49 -7.78
CA GLN A 59 -22.35 6.32 -6.57
C GLN A 59 -21.37 7.49 -6.67
N VAL A 60 -20.22 7.30 -7.32
CA VAL A 60 -19.29 8.40 -7.66
C VAL A 60 -19.98 9.40 -8.57
N ASP A 61 -20.58 8.91 -9.65
CA ASP A 61 -21.17 9.76 -10.67
C ASP A 61 -22.36 10.56 -10.11
N ALA A 62 -23.09 9.99 -9.14
CA ALA A 62 -24.15 10.67 -8.41
C ALA A 62 -23.63 11.76 -7.45
N ASP A 63 -22.55 11.49 -6.69
CA ASP A 63 -21.92 12.49 -5.80
C ASP A 63 -21.25 13.64 -6.60
N LEU A 64 -20.83 13.35 -7.84
CA LEU A 64 -20.30 14.33 -8.79
C LEU A 64 -21.38 15.11 -9.54
N CYS A 65 -22.64 14.64 -9.53
CA CYS A 65 -23.77 15.27 -10.19
C CYS A 65 -24.16 16.59 -9.48
N GLY A 66 -23.37 17.63 -9.72
CA GLY A 66 -23.44 18.95 -9.09
C GLY A 66 -22.10 19.69 -9.02
N ARG A 67 -20.98 19.03 -9.37
CA ARG A 67 -19.63 19.62 -9.43
C ARG A 67 -18.99 19.34 -10.80
N ALA A 68 -17.99 20.15 -11.15
CA ALA A 68 -17.16 19.89 -12.32
C ALA A 68 -16.52 18.49 -12.19
N VAL A 69 -16.57 17.71 -13.26
CA VAL A 69 -15.92 16.38 -13.32
C VAL A 69 -14.43 16.59 -13.04
N PRO A 70 -13.85 15.96 -12.00
CA PRO A 70 -12.46 16.14 -11.66
C PRO A 70 -11.58 15.66 -12.82
N THR A 71 -10.61 16.48 -13.19
CA THR A 71 -9.63 16.14 -14.21
C THR A 71 -8.77 14.96 -13.76
N LYS A 72 -8.19 14.22 -14.71
CA LYS A 72 -7.26 13.12 -14.40
C LYS A 72 -6.11 13.57 -13.48
N LEU A 73 -5.64 14.80 -13.65
CA LEU A 73 -4.60 15.38 -12.80
C LEU A 73 -5.07 15.62 -11.36
N GLU A 74 -6.31 16.08 -11.16
CA GLU A 74 -6.89 16.25 -9.83
C GLU A 74 -7.06 14.91 -9.11
N LEU A 75 -7.53 13.88 -9.82
CA LEU A 75 -7.66 12.53 -9.24
C LEU A 75 -6.31 11.96 -8.79
N ILE A 76 -5.24 12.16 -9.57
CA ILE A 76 -3.89 11.72 -9.18
C ILE A 76 -3.38 12.52 -7.98
N ALA A 77 -3.61 13.84 -7.96
CA ALA A 77 -3.22 14.68 -6.83
C ALA A 77 -3.96 14.29 -5.54
N ASP A 78 -5.27 14.01 -5.63
CA ASP A 78 -6.08 13.56 -4.50
C ASP A 78 -5.64 12.20 -3.96
N ASP A 79 -5.32 11.25 -4.85
CA ASP A 79 -4.78 9.95 -4.47
C ASP A 79 -3.42 10.11 -3.74
N LEU A 80 -2.53 10.97 -4.25
CA LEU A 80 -1.24 11.25 -3.61
C LEU A 80 -1.40 11.99 -2.27
N LEU A 81 -2.35 12.92 -2.14
CA LEU A 81 -2.63 13.60 -0.87
C LEU A 81 -3.18 12.63 0.18
N HIS A 82 -4.08 11.72 -0.24
CA HIS A 82 -4.56 10.65 0.63
C HIS A 82 -3.40 9.77 1.13
N ARG A 83 -2.50 9.37 0.22
CA ARG A 83 -1.31 8.59 0.56
C ARG A 83 -0.37 9.35 1.48
N LEU A 84 -0.15 10.65 1.24
CA LEU A 84 0.66 11.50 2.09
C LEU A 84 0.14 11.44 3.53
N HIS A 85 -1.18 11.64 3.72
CA HIS A 85 -1.80 11.59 5.03
C HIS A 85 -1.67 10.20 5.69
N LYS A 86 -1.99 9.13 4.94
CA LYS A 86 -1.86 7.75 5.42
C LYS A 86 -0.43 7.44 5.87
N GLU A 87 0.56 7.73 5.03
CA GLU A 87 1.97 7.43 5.29
C GLU A 87 2.52 8.28 6.45
N THR A 88 2.03 9.52 6.62
CA THR A 88 2.37 10.37 7.78
C THR A 88 1.89 9.76 9.08
N ALA A 89 0.65 9.27 9.11
CA ALA A 89 0.11 8.58 10.28
C ALA A 89 0.89 7.30 10.60
N ILE A 90 1.37 6.56 9.58
CA ILE A 90 2.22 5.38 9.77
C ILE A 90 3.57 5.79 10.37
N ALA A 91 4.24 6.81 9.82
CA ALA A 91 5.52 7.30 10.32
C ALA A 91 5.40 7.83 11.78
N GLU A 92 4.33 8.55 12.10
CA GLU A 92 4.02 8.99 13.47
C GLU A 92 3.74 7.83 14.42
N GLY A 93 2.96 6.84 13.96
CA GLY A 93 2.69 5.62 14.72
C GLY A 93 3.98 4.85 15.05
N ALA A 94 4.86 4.69 14.06
CA ALA A 94 6.16 4.05 14.22
C ALA A 94 7.06 4.81 15.23
N ARG A 95 7.19 6.14 15.09
CA ARG A 95 7.90 7.00 16.06
C ARG A 95 7.36 6.85 17.48
N ASN A 96 6.03 6.80 17.62
CA ASN A 96 5.38 6.63 18.91
C ASN A 96 5.65 5.24 19.51
N MET A 97 5.62 4.17 18.70
CA MET A 97 5.97 2.82 19.13
C MET A 97 7.42 2.74 19.62
N ILE A 98 8.38 3.30 18.88
CA ILE A 98 9.79 3.33 19.30
C ILE A 98 9.92 4.01 20.67
N ARG A 99 9.29 5.18 20.85
CA ARG A 99 9.32 5.91 22.13
C ARG A 99 8.76 5.06 23.28
N ILE A 100 7.62 4.40 23.05
CA ILE A 100 6.97 3.56 24.07
C ILE A 100 7.84 2.35 24.39
N LEU A 101 8.32 1.62 23.39
CA LEU A 101 9.09 0.39 23.56
C LEU A 101 10.47 0.64 24.18
N CYS A 102 11.13 1.75 23.84
CA CYS A 102 12.38 2.15 24.48
C CYS A 102 12.20 2.63 25.94
N SER A 103 10.99 3.07 26.33
CA SER A 103 10.70 3.52 27.70
C SER A 103 10.33 2.37 28.66
N GLN A 104 10.13 1.15 28.14
CA GLN A 104 9.78 -0.02 28.95
C GLN A 104 11.01 -0.61 29.65
N LYS A 105 10.83 -1.04 30.92
CA LYS A 105 11.90 -1.68 31.73
C LYS A 105 12.39 -3.02 31.17
N LYS A 106 11.56 -3.72 30.38
CA LYS A 106 11.95 -4.90 29.59
C LYS A 106 11.89 -4.47 28.13
N SER A 107 13.04 -4.33 27.48
CA SER A 107 13.12 -3.90 26.09
C SER A 107 12.68 -5.04 25.17
N ASP A 108 11.57 -4.85 24.46
CA ASP A 108 11.24 -5.68 23.30
C ASP A 108 12.08 -5.22 22.10
N MET A 109 13.33 -5.71 22.05
CA MET A 109 14.28 -5.32 20.99
C MET A 109 13.79 -5.66 19.59
N ARG A 110 12.97 -6.70 19.43
CA ARG A 110 12.37 -7.06 18.13
C ARG A 110 11.31 -6.05 17.73
N GLY A 111 10.41 -5.70 18.65
CA GLY A 111 9.41 -4.66 18.42
C GLY A 111 10.05 -3.30 18.12
N VAL A 112 11.13 -2.93 18.82
CA VAL A 112 11.87 -1.68 18.55
C VAL A 112 12.45 -1.68 17.15
N THR A 113 13.10 -2.78 16.74
CA THR A 113 13.70 -2.90 15.41
C THR A 113 12.63 -2.83 14.31
N GLN A 114 11.51 -3.54 14.48
CA GLN A 114 10.41 -3.49 13.51
C GLN A 114 9.78 -2.09 13.41
N ALA A 115 9.60 -1.40 14.54
CA ALA A 115 9.08 -0.04 14.55
C ALA A 115 10.06 0.94 13.89
N TYR A 116 11.36 0.75 14.10
CA TYR A 116 12.41 1.53 13.43
C TYR A 116 12.42 1.32 11.91
N ASP A 117 12.39 0.07 11.45
CA ASP A 117 12.32 -0.25 10.02
C ASP A 117 11.06 0.34 9.37
N SER A 118 9.91 0.24 10.06
CA SER A 118 8.67 0.85 9.60
C SER A 118 8.77 2.37 9.53
N GLN A 119 9.44 3.03 10.48
CA GLN A 119 9.65 4.47 10.45
C GLN A 119 10.50 4.85 9.22
N VAL A 120 11.65 4.20 9.03
CA VAL A 120 12.56 4.48 7.91
C VAL A 120 11.84 4.30 6.57
N GLN A 121 11.14 3.18 6.37
CA GLN A 121 10.39 2.93 5.14
C GLN A 121 9.30 3.99 4.88
N SER A 122 8.61 4.42 5.93
CA SER A 122 7.54 5.42 5.79
C SER A 122 8.10 6.81 5.46
N GLU A 123 9.23 7.19 6.08
CA GLU A 123 9.93 8.44 5.79
C GLU A 123 10.46 8.46 4.36
N GLU A 124 11.09 7.39 3.91
CA GLU A 124 11.56 7.24 2.54
C GLU A 124 10.42 7.36 1.52
N LYS A 125 9.27 6.77 1.81
CA LYS A 125 8.10 6.84 0.94
C LYS A 125 7.43 8.21 0.96
N LEU A 126 7.38 8.89 2.11
CA LEU A 126 6.91 10.27 2.22
C LEU A 126 7.72 11.22 1.33
N GLU A 127 9.04 11.07 1.28
CA GLU A 127 9.89 11.86 0.38
C GLU A 127 9.47 11.70 -1.08
N LEU A 128 9.23 10.46 -1.53
CA LEU A 128 8.78 10.17 -2.89
C LEU A 128 7.40 10.77 -3.18
N ILE A 129 6.46 10.68 -2.23
CA ILE A 129 5.13 11.29 -2.36
C ILE A 129 5.24 12.81 -2.49
N ARG A 130 6.08 13.46 -1.68
CA ARG A 130 6.31 14.92 -1.77
C ARG A 130 6.88 15.31 -3.12
N LEU A 131 7.89 14.59 -3.62
CA LEU A 131 8.46 14.80 -4.96
C LEU A 131 7.40 14.66 -6.06
N ALA A 132 6.54 13.65 -5.96
CA ALA A 132 5.43 13.44 -6.90
C ALA A 132 4.43 14.60 -6.85
N LEU A 133 4.01 15.03 -5.65
CA LEU A 133 3.12 16.18 -5.48
C LEU A 133 3.71 17.48 -6.04
N HIS A 134 5.00 17.75 -5.81
CA HIS A 134 5.69 18.90 -6.42
C HIS A 134 5.68 18.86 -7.95
N LYS A 135 5.89 17.67 -8.54
CA LYS A 135 5.78 17.45 -9.98
C LYS A 135 4.36 17.70 -10.52
N TYR A 136 3.31 17.37 -9.76
CA TYR A 136 1.93 17.66 -10.20
C TYR A 136 1.53 19.11 -9.97
N ILE A 137 2.00 19.76 -8.90
CA ILE A 137 1.78 21.21 -8.64
C ILE A 137 2.21 22.07 -9.84
N SER A 138 3.32 21.73 -10.50
CA SER A 138 3.82 22.50 -11.65
C SER A 138 2.95 22.36 -12.90
N GLN A 139 2.12 21.31 -12.98
CA GLN A 139 1.19 21.06 -14.09
C GLN A 139 -0.17 21.76 -13.91
N PHE A 140 -0.49 22.24 -12.70
CA PHE A 140 -1.71 23.01 -12.46
C PHE A 140 -1.55 24.49 -12.86
N PRO A 141 -2.62 25.14 -13.38
CA PRO A 141 -2.65 26.60 -13.56
C PRO A 141 -2.29 27.33 -12.26
N ALA A 142 -1.62 28.48 -12.36
CA ALA A 142 -1.14 29.24 -11.20
C ALA A 142 -2.27 29.64 -10.23
N ASP A 143 -3.46 29.92 -10.77
CA ASP A 143 -4.64 30.38 -10.03
C ASP A 143 -5.56 29.24 -9.55
N SER A 144 -5.16 27.97 -9.74
CA SER A 144 -5.99 26.83 -9.33
C SER A 144 -6.06 26.72 -7.80
N PRO A 145 -7.25 26.62 -7.19
CA PRO A 145 -7.39 26.40 -5.75
C PRO A 145 -6.75 25.07 -5.31
N LYS A 146 -6.77 24.05 -6.18
CA LYS A 146 -6.14 22.74 -5.94
C LYS A 146 -4.64 22.87 -5.75
N ARG A 147 -3.99 23.78 -6.50
CA ARG A 147 -2.56 24.03 -6.38
C ARG A 147 -2.18 24.55 -5.00
N ASN A 148 -3.01 25.39 -4.40
CA ASN A 148 -2.78 25.94 -3.06
C ASN A 148 -3.03 24.89 -1.98
N GLU A 149 -4.10 24.09 -2.12
CA GLU A 149 -4.40 22.96 -1.23
C GLU A 149 -3.23 21.97 -1.14
N ILE A 150 -2.64 21.59 -2.28
CA ILE A 150 -1.49 20.66 -2.29
C ILE A 150 -0.28 21.30 -1.60
N LYS A 151 -0.01 22.58 -1.86
CA LYS A 151 1.10 23.29 -1.22
C LYS A 151 0.93 23.37 0.30
N GLU A 152 -0.25 23.71 0.78
CA GLU A 152 -0.56 23.76 2.22
C GLU A 152 -0.35 22.39 2.87
N SER A 153 -0.86 21.33 2.23
CA SER A 153 -0.71 19.95 2.73
C SER A 153 0.75 19.50 2.81
N ILE A 154 1.60 19.86 1.84
CA ILE A 154 3.04 19.59 1.90
C ILE A 154 3.68 20.35 3.06
N ILE A 155 3.37 21.64 3.23
CA ILE A 155 3.92 22.48 4.30
C ILE A 155 3.51 21.96 5.68
N GLU A 156 2.25 21.56 5.87
CA GLU A 156 1.77 20.95 7.11
C GLU A 156 2.53 19.66 7.43
N ASN A 157 2.78 18.84 6.41
CA ASN A 157 3.54 17.62 6.54
C ASN A 157 5.02 17.87 6.92
N GLU A 158 5.63 18.90 6.34
CA GLU A 158 7.01 19.33 6.63
C GLU A 158 7.17 20.05 7.96
N ARG A 159 6.10 20.57 8.56
CA ARG A 159 6.11 21.19 9.90
C ARG A 159 6.00 20.18 11.05
N SER A 160 5.63 18.93 10.77
CA SER A 160 5.59 17.81 11.75
C SER A 160 6.95 17.22 12.25
N PRO A 161 8.15 17.81 12.04
CA PRO A 161 9.36 17.29 12.68
C PRO A 161 9.71 17.83 14.08
N ILE A 162 9.14 18.95 14.61
CA ILE A 162 9.77 19.62 15.79
C ILE A 162 8.85 20.04 16.96
N ALA A 163 7.52 20.14 16.85
CA ALA A 163 6.71 20.69 17.96
C ALA A 163 5.92 19.63 18.75
N SER A 164 6.61 18.85 19.59
CA SER A 164 6.00 18.30 20.82
C SER A 164 6.93 18.52 22.01
N GLY A 165 7.32 19.77 22.20
CA GLY A 165 7.85 20.29 23.45
C GLY A 165 6.90 21.35 23.98
N TYR A 166 6.32 21.08 25.14
CA TYR A 166 5.62 22.03 26.02
C TYR A 166 4.39 22.76 25.47
N VAL A 167 3.22 22.14 25.64
CA VAL A 167 2.10 22.84 26.27
C VAL A 167 1.59 21.95 27.38
N SER A 168 2.05 22.20 28.61
CA SER A 168 1.41 21.70 29.81
C SER A 168 0.00 22.30 29.85
N HIS A 169 -1.00 21.53 29.43
CA HIS A 169 -2.40 21.83 29.70
C HIS A 169 -2.68 21.43 31.16
N ASP A 170 -2.28 22.30 32.09
CA ASP A 170 -2.70 22.20 33.49
C ASP A 170 -3.85 23.17 33.72
N ARG A 171 -5.07 22.65 33.58
CA ARG A 171 -6.31 23.12 34.21
C ARG A 171 -7.47 22.32 33.64
N PHE A 172 -7.75 21.18 34.26
CA PHE A 172 -9.12 20.72 34.55
C PHE A 172 -9.00 19.66 35.64
N SER A 173 -8.81 20.11 36.88
CA SER A 173 -9.01 19.27 38.05
C SER A 173 -10.52 19.04 38.23
N PRO A 174 -11.00 17.78 38.32
CA PRO A 174 -12.34 17.50 38.81
C PRO A 174 -12.33 17.51 40.36
N PRO A 175 -13.35 18.07 41.04
CA PRO A 175 -13.43 17.99 42.49
C PRO A 175 -13.82 16.58 42.93
N THR A 176 -12.95 16.01 43.76
CA THR A 176 -13.16 15.02 44.83
C THR A 176 -14.54 14.36 44.95
N SER A 177 -14.57 13.02 44.91
CA SER A 177 -15.66 12.23 45.47
C SER A 177 -15.09 11.05 46.25
N ALA A 178 -15.58 10.83 47.47
CA ALA A 178 -15.57 9.56 48.18
C ALA A 178 -16.62 9.62 49.31
N PRO A 179 -17.07 8.49 49.89
CA PRO A 179 -17.54 7.26 49.24
C PRO A 179 -18.80 6.67 49.92
N SER A 180 -19.58 5.80 49.27
CA SER A 180 -20.33 4.71 49.95
C SER A 180 -20.96 3.69 48.97
N SER A 181 -20.39 2.48 49.00
CA SER A 181 -21.00 1.13 48.89
C SER A 181 -21.77 0.62 47.65
N PRO A 182 -21.79 -0.73 47.40
CA PRO A 182 -22.03 -1.41 46.11
C PRO A 182 -23.35 -2.25 46.14
N PRO A 183 -23.59 -3.34 45.35
CA PRO A 183 -23.15 -3.81 44.01
C PRO A 183 -24.34 -4.16 43.05
N GLN A 184 -24.12 -4.38 41.73
CA GLN A 184 -24.61 -5.55 40.96
C GLN A 184 -24.42 -5.45 39.42
N GLU A 185 -23.93 -6.57 38.86
CA GLU A 185 -24.24 -7.21 37.57
C GLU A 185 -23.78 -6.67 36.20
N SER A 186 -22.68 -7.26 35.73
CA SER A 186 -22.51 -7.94 34.43
C SER A 186 -22.22 -7.14 33.14
N PRO A 187 -21.55 -7.76 32.14
CA PRO A 187 -20.54 -7.08 31.33
C PRO A 187 -20.97 -6.86 29.88
N SER A 188 -20.54 -5.74 29.30
CA SER A 188 -20.11 -5.65 27.88
C SER A 188 -19.81 -4.20 27.55
N LYS A 189 -18.56 -3.89 27.19
CA LYS A 189 -18.21 -2.86 26.21
C LYS A 189 -16.73 -2.97 25.87
N THR A 190 -16.54 -3.41 24.63
CA THR A 190 -15.31 -3.41 23.86
C THR A 190 -14.65 -2.04 23.86
N SER A 191 -13.35 -2.03 24.05
CA SER A 191 -12.47 -0.86 24.01
C SER A 191 -12.33 -0.34 22.58
N SER A 192 -13.18 0.60 22.18
CA SER A 192 -12.96 1.41 20.98
C SER A 192 -12.01 2.57 21.32
N LEU A 193 -10.82 2.55 20.69
CA LEU A 193 -9.86 3.65 20.69
C LEU A 193 -10.47 4.93 20.08
N PRO A 194 -10.06 6.13 20.53
CA PRO A 194 -10.63 7.39 20.05
C PRO A 194 -10.17 7.68 18.61
N ARG A 195 -11.14 7.84 17.70
CA ARG A 195 -10.92 8.40 16.36
C ARG A 195 -10.59 9.89 16.51
N SER A 196 -9.41 10.29 16.05
CA SER A 196 -9.04 11.69 15.87
C SER A 196 -9.91 12.28 14.75
N SER A 197 -10.94 13.01 15.16
CA SER A 197 -11.81 13.81 14.29
C SER A 197 -11.09 15.10 13.88
N PHE A 198 -10.15 15.02 12.93
CA PHE A 198 -9.79 16.22 12.16
C PHE A 198 -10.80 16.40 11.04
N GLY A 199 -11.53 17.51 11.12
CA GLY A 199 -12.74 17.76 10.33
C GLY A 199 -12.48 17.86 8.84
N ASN A 200 -13.25 17.08 8.08
CA ASN A 200 -14.11 17.51 6.99
C ASN A 200 -13.80 18.90 6.36
N ARG A 201 -12.64 19.03 5.71
CA ARG A 201 -12.33 20.11 4.77
C ARG A 201 -11.95 19.45 3.45
N GLY A 202 -12.83 19.57 2.47
CA GLY A 202 -12.72 18.91 1.16
C GLY A 202 -13.47 17.58 1.14
N SER A 203 -14.51 17.50 0.30
CA SER A 203 -15.07 16.23 -0.15
C SER A 203 -13.94 15.49 -0.85
N ASN A 204 -13.24 14.64 -0.11
CA ASN A 204 -12.22 13.76 -0.65
C ASN A 204 -12.97 12.71 -1.48
N VAL A 205 -12.83 12.78 -2.80
CA VAL A 205 -13.33 11.79 -3.78
C VAL A 205 -12.54 10.47 -3.67
N TYR A 206 -12.01 10.16 -2.49
CA TYR A 206 -11.29 8.93 -2.22
C TYR A 206 -12.29 7.82 -1.92
N LEU A 207 -12.79 7.20 -2.98
CA LEU A 207 -13.70 6.07 -2.85
C LEU A 207 -12.98 4.85 -2.25
N PRO A 208 -13.67 4.12 -1.37
CA PRO A 208 -13.12 2.90 -0.79
C PRO A 208 -12.91 1.85 -1.90
N SER A 209 -11.65 1.44 -2.06
CA SER A 209 -11.23 0.37 -2.97
C SER A 209 -12.05 -0.92 -2.77
N LEU A 210 -12.50 -1.53 -3.87
CA LEU A 210 -13.23 -2.80 -3.88
C LEU A 210 -12.34 -3.91 -3.32
N ALA A 211 -12.87 -4.68 -2.37
CA ALA A 211 -12.18 -5.82 -1.80
C ALA A 211 -12.32 -7.03 -2.74
N VAL A 212 -11.19 -7.61 -3.13
CA VAL A 212 -11.10 -8.75 -4.05
C VAL A 212 -10.53 -9.95 -3.29
N SER A 213 -11.12 -11.12 -3.52
CA SER A 213 -10.60 -12.40 -3.03
C SER A 213 -10.35 -13.34 -4.20
N GLY A 214 -9.31 -14.18 -4.11
CA GLY A 214 -8.89 -15.07 -5.19
C GLY A 214 -7.38 -15.28 -5.20
N ARG A 215 -6.82 -15.62 -6.36
CA ARG A 215 -5.38 -15.75 -6.58
C ARG A 215 -4.95 -14.81 -7.69
N LEU A 216 -4.04 -13.89 -7.40
CA LEU A 216 -3.47 -12.99 -8.38
C LEU A 216 -2.14 -13.54 -8.86
N GLU A 217 -2.03 -13.81 -10.16
CA GLU A 217 -0.75 -14.08 -10.81
C GLU A 217 -0.20 -12.76 -11.35
N VAL A 218 0.96 -12.36 -10.86
CA VAL A 218 1.65 -11.13 -11.28
C VAL A 218 2.98 -11.51 -11.90
N ARG A 219 3.23 -11.08 -13.14
CA ARG A 219 4.53 -11.20 -13.79
C ARG A 219 5.16 -9.82 -13.91
N LEU A 220 6.26 -9.60 -13.19
CA LEU A 220 7.07 -8.39 -13.34
C LEU A 220 8.09 -8.58 -14.45
N LEU A 221 7.99 -7.74 -15.48
CA LEU A 221 8.91 -7.79 -16.63
C LEU A 221 10.16 -6.97 -16.34
N GLY A 222 10.00 -5.70 -15.98
CA GLY A 222 11.10 -4.76 -15.78
C GLY A 222 10.62 -3.35 -15.51
N CYS A 223 11.56 -2.40 -15.42
CA CYS A 223 11.26 -0.99 -15.22
C CYS A 223 12.24 -0.11 -16.01
N GLU A 224 11.86 1.14 -16.24
CA GLU A 224 12.72 2.13 -16.89
C GLU A 224 12.43 3.56 -16.42
N ASN A 225 13.28 4.50 -16.84
CA ASN A 225 13.14 5.94 -16.56
C ASN A 225 13.06 6.29 -15.07
N LEU A 226 13.70 5.48 -14.21
CA LEU A 226 13.77 5.73 -12.78
C LEU A 226 14.63 6.95 -12.47
N LEU A 227 14.38 7.53 -11.30
CA LEU A 227 15.21 8.60 -10.78
C LEU A 227 16.56 8.02 -10.33
N SER A 228 17.67 8.54 -10.86
CA SER A 228 19.03 8.07 -10.54
C SER A 228 19.52 8.59 -9.18
N GLU A 229 19.12 9.80 -8.82
CA GLU A 229 19.45 10.47 -7.55
C GLU A 229 18.18 11.06 -6.93
N ILE A 230 17.90 10.68 -5.68
CA ILE A 230 16.74 11.15 -4.95
C ILE A 230 17.15 12.41 -4.16
N PRO A 231 16.54 13.58 -4.42
CA PRO A 231 16.85 14.80 -3.70
C PRO A 231 16.73 14.62 -2.18
N GLY A 232 17.73 15.10 -1.43
CA GLY A 232 17.77 15.02 0.03
C GLY A 232 18.41 13.74 0.59
N ARG A 233 18.59 12.70 -0.23
CA ARG A 233 19.39 11.53 0.14
C ARG A 233 20.85 11.77 -0.19
N SER A 234 21.75 11.33 0.68
CA SER A 234 23.18 11.33 0.41
C SER A 234 23.83 10.06 0.96
N PRO A 235 24.93 9.59 0.35
CA PRO A 235 25.73 8.51 0.91
C PRO A 235 26.27 8.99 2.27
N ARG A 236 25.63 8.55 3.36
CA ARG A 236 26.00 8.97 4.72
C ARG A 236 27.17 8.08 5.19
N PRO A 237 28.41 8.60 5.30
CA PRO A 237 29.58 7.78 5.61
C PRO A 237 29.53 7.13 7.01
N GLU A 238 28.71 7.68 7.91
CA GLU A 238 28.60 7.22 9.30
C GLU A 238 27.68 6.01 9.51
N VAL A 239 26.77 5.70 8.56
CA VAL A 239 25.81 4.60 8.71
C VAL A 239 26.25 3.35 7.95
N SER A 240 26.90 3.53 6.79
CA SER A 240 27.43 2.42 5.99
C SER A 240 28.58 1.67 6.66
N SER A 241 29.32 2.32 7.56
CA SER A 241 30.43 1.72 8.31
C SER A 241 29.97 0.85 9.50
N ILE A 242 28.77 1.09 10.04
CA ILE A 242 28.25 0.36 11.21
C ILE A 242 27.56 -0.95 10.78
N ILE A 243 26.82 -0.91 9.67
CA ILE A 243 26.11 -2.09 9.14
C ILE A 243 27.09 -3.12 8.55
N ALA A 244 28.18 -2.68 7.92
CA ALA A 244 29.19 -3.56 7.32
C ALA A 244 30.04 -4.34 8.34
N MET A 245 30.07 -3.91 9.62
CA MET A 245 30.87 -4.54 10.68
C MET A 245 30.08 -5.54 11.53
N GLY A 246 28.81 -5.83 11.21
CA GLY A 246 27.99 -6.77 12.00
C GLY A 246 27.75 -6.33 13.45
N ALA A 247 27.84 -5.03 13.73
CA ALA A 247 27.71 -4.49 15.07
C ALA A 247 26.23 -4.37 15.51
N ASP A 248 26.00 -4.70 16.78
CA ASP A 248 24.71 -4.75 17.47
C ASP A 248 23.96 -3.39 17.40
N PRO A 249 22.63 -3.35 17.12
CA PRO A 249 21.83 -2.11 17.03
C PRO A 249 21.90 -1.19 18.27
N SER A 250 22.40 -1.70 19.39
CA SER A 250 22.67 -0.95 20.63
C SER A 250 23.73 0.15 20.45
N ALA A 251 24.70 -0.04 19.54
CA ALA A 251 25.74 0.97 19.26
C ALA A 251 25.19 2.20 18.51
N VAL A 252 24.16 2.02 17.69
CA VAL A 252 23.49 3.10 16.94
C VAL A 252 22.71 4.02 17.89
N LEU A 253 22.03 3.46 18.89
CA LEU A 253 21.35 4.24 19.93
C LEU A 253 22.31 5.02 20.83
N GLY A 254 23.53 4.50 21.04
CA GLY A 254 24.59 5.19 21.80
C GLY A 254 25.13 6.44 21.10
N ALA A 255 25.27 6.40 19.77
CA ALA A 255 25.78 7.51 18.97
C ALA A 255 24.77 8.67 18.84
N ILE A 256 23.47 8.36 18.79
CA ILE A 256 22.41 9.37 18.62
C ILE A 256 22.16 10.18 19.91
N ASN A 257 22.51 9.64 21.09
CA ASN A 257 22.25 10.29 22.39
C ASN A 257 23.38 11.19 22.93
N GLN A 258 24.52 11.33 22.24
CA GLN A 258 25.57 12.24 22.71
C GLN A 258 25.40 13.65 22.13
N LYS A 259 24.51 14.44 22.75
CA LYS A 259 24.58 15.90 22.67
C LYS A 259 25.83 16.41 23.41
N SER A 260 26.79 16.89 22.62
CA SER A 260 27.73 17.99 22.92
C SER A 260 28.38 18.05 24.31
N LYS A 261 29.68 17.73 24.40
CA LYS A 261 30.64 18.51 25.21
C LYS A 261 31.97 18.66 24.46
N SER A 262 32.42 19.91 24.36
CA SER A 262 33.64 20.39 23.71
C SER A 262 34.93 19.73 24.24
N ALA A 263 35.92 19.49 23.38
CA ALA A 263 37.32 19.78 23.68
C ALA A 263 38.21 19.78 22.42
N ARG A 264 39.16 20.73 22.42
CA ARG A 264 40.23 20.94 21.44
C ARG A 264 41.17 19.72 21.36
N GLY A 265 41.72 19.44 20.18
CA GLY A 265 43.03 18.77 20.07
C GLY A 265 43.18 17.74 18.94
N ILE A 266 43.94 18.14 17.91
CA ILE A 266 44.84 17.33 17.08
C ILE A 266 44.21 16.08 16.41
N GLY A 267 43.67 16.26 15.20
CA GLY A 267 43.26 15.16 14.34
C GLY A 267 44.45 14.53 13.58
N PRO A 268 44.62 13.20 13.59
CA PRO A 268 45.36 12.51 12.55
C PRO A 268 44.56 12.61 11.25
N ARG A 269 45.19 13.08 10.17
CA ARG A 269 44.64 13.03 8.81
C ARG A 269 44.57 11.57 8.38
N THR A 270 43.47 10.88 8.68
CA THR A 270 43.10 9.68 7.94
C THR A 270 42.25 10.15 6.78
N SER A 271 42.84 10.13 5.59
CA SER A 271 42.09 10.12 4.34
C SER A 271 41.19 8.89 4.37
N SER A 272 39.95 9.05 4.83
CA SER A 272 38.92 8.05 4.58
C SER A 272 38.74 8.03 3.08
N VAL A 273 39.41 7.09 2.44
CA VAL A 273 38.96 6.51 1.18
C VAL A 273 37.54 6.08 1.49
N ALA A 274 36.58 6.96 1.17
CA ALA A 274 35.21 6.56 0.97
C ALA A 274 35.32 5.45 -0.07
N THR A 275 35.26 4.20 0.39
CA THR A 275 34.94 3.07 -0.47
C THR A 275 33.59 3.45 -1.06
N ARG A 276 33.62 4.15 -2.21
CA ARG A 276 32.45 4.40 -3.02
C ARG A 276 31.92 3.01 -3.31
N MET A 277 30.86 2.61 -2.59
CA MET A 277 30.06 1.47 -3.03
C MET A 277 29.75 1.78 -4.49
N PRO A 278 30.14 0.92 -5.44
CA PRO A 278 29.90 1.19 -6.85
C PRO A 278 28.41 1.41 -6.99
N GLN A 279 28.03 2.59 -7.50
CA GLN A 279 26.65 2.87 -7.86
C GLN A 279 26.30 1.89 -8.96
N THR A 280 25.57 0.83 -8.61
CA THR A 280 25.08 -0.12 -9.59
C THR A 280 23.73 0.40 -10.07
N ASP A 281 23.48 0.37 -11.37
CA ASP A 281 22.15 0.61 -11.93
C ASP A 281 21.28 -0.64 -11.79
N GLU A 282 21.48 -1.39 -10.70
CA GLU A 282 20.72 -2.58 -10.36
C GLU A 282 19.62 -2.24 -9.38
N VAL A 283 18.46 -2.84 -9.60
CA VAL A 283 17.23 -2.55 -8.88
C VAL A 283 16.52 -3.83 -8.48
N ILE A 284 15.75 -3.70 -7.41
CA ILE A 284 14.85 -4.72 -6.87
C ILE A 284 13.44 -4.14 -6.83
N ALA A 285 12.43 -4.93 -7.17
CA ALA A 285 11.04 -4.59 -6.97
C ALA A 285 10.46 -5.41 -5.80
N THR A 286 9.77 -4.74 -4.89
CA THR A 286 9.02 -5.35 -3.78
C THR A 286 7.52 -5.20 -4.04
N LEU A 287 6.78 -6.29 -3.90
CA LEU A 287 5.32 -6.31 -4.01
C LEU A 287 4.73 -6.31 -2.60
N ARG A 288 3.78 -5.41 -2.34
CA ARG A 288 3.07 -5.31 -1.06
C ARG A 288 1.56 -5.36 -1.28
N LEU A 289 0.89 -6.32 -0.64
CA LEU A 289 -0.55 -6.45 -0.62
C LEU A 289 -1.09 -5.84 0.69
N ASP A 290 -1.92 -4.80 0.59
CA ASP A 290 -2.46 -4.06 1.75
C ASP A 290 -1.36 -3.71 2.80
N SER A 291 -0.23 -3.17 2.33
CA SER A 291 0.96 -2.82 3.12
C SER A 291 1.82 -3.99 3.62
N LYS A 292 1.44 -5.25 3.37
CA LYS A 292 2.25 -6.44 3.72
C LYS A 292 3.08 -6.90 2.53
N GLN A 293 4.38 -7.11 2.73
CA GLN A 293 5.26 -7.64 1.68
C GLN A 293 4.89 -9.08 1.34
N VAL A 294 4.63 -9.35 0.05
CA VAL A 294 4.24 -10.66 -0.48
C VAL A 294 5.24 -11.23 -1.48
N GLY A 295 6.14 -10.40 -2.02
CA GLY A 295 7.13 -10.85 -2.98
C GLY A 295 8.24 -9.82 -3.16
N THR A 296 9.39 -10.28 -3.64
CA THR A 296 10.54 -9.43 -3.98
C THR A 296 11.27 -10.06 -5.15
N THR A 297 11.72 -9.24 -6.09
CA THR A 297 12.44 -9.73 -7.26
C THR A 297 13.93 -9.96 -6.98
N GLU A 298 14.60 -10.59 -7.93
CA GLU A 298 16.07 -10.55 -7.97
C GLU A 298 16.60 -9.13 -8.21
N MET A 299 17.85 -8.91 -7.84
CA MET A 299 18.59 -7.70 -8.19
C MET A 299 19.06 -7.80 -9.63
N ARG A 300 18.64 -6.86 -10.47
CA ARG A 300 18.93 -6.86 -11.92
C ARG A 300 19.14 -5.44 -12.43
N PRO A 301 19.95 -5.24 -13.48
CA PRO A 301 20.11 -3.93 -14.09
C PRO A 301 18.79 -3.41 -14.68
N ILE A 302 18.57 -2.11 -14.58
CA ILE A 302 17.37 -1.45 -15.10
C ILE A 302 17.19 -1.76 -16.60
N SER A 303 16.05 -2.34 -16.95
CA SER A 303 15.64 -2.57 -18.33
C SER A 303 14.16 -2.95 -18.38
N ARG A 304 13.53 -2.80 -19.56
CA ARG A 304 12.13 -3.20 -19.81
C ARG A 304 11.84 -4.67 -19.51
N ARG A 305 12.87 -5.52 -19.47
CA ARG A 305 12.78 -6.96 -19.19
C ARG A 305 13.84 -7.40 -18.17
N ALA A 306 14.04 -6.61 -17.12
CA ALA A 306 15.06 -6.85 -16.11
C ALA A 306 14.86 -8.18 -15.36
N TRP A 307 13.63 -8.51 -15.00
CA TRP A 307 13.34 -9.63 -14.09
C TRP A 307 12.62 -10.78 -14.79
N ASN A 308 11.53 -10.51 -15.50
CA ASN A 308 10.65 -11.53 -16.05
C ASN A 308 10.22 -12.60 -15.02
N GLN A 309 9.92 -12.16 -13.78
CA GLN A 309 9.60 -13.04 -12.65
C GLN A 309 8.10 -13.09 -12.39
N ARG A 310 7.60 -14.25 -11.94
CA ARG A 310 6.19 -14.49 -11.64
C ARG A 310 5.96 -14.70 -10.16
N PHE A 311 4.88 -14.13 -9.65
CA PHE A 311 4.43 -14.20 -8.28
C PHE A 311 2.97 -14.65 -8.25
N SER A 312 2.69 -15.66 -7.43
CA SER A 312 1.34 -16.11 -7.14
C SER A 312 0.94 -15.61 -5.76
N ILE A 313 -0.02 -14.69 -5.69
CA ILE A 313 -0.42 -14.01 -4.45
C ILE A 313 -1.87 -14.39 -4.14
N GLU A 314 -2.11 -14.92 -2.94
CA GLU A 314 -3.47 -15.16 -2.46
C GLU A 314 -4.08 -13.84 -1.96
N LEU A 315 -5.29 -13.54 -2.42
CA LEU A 315 -6.06 -12.36 -2.04
C LEU A 315 -7.16 -12.77 -1.05
N ASP A 316 -7.16 -12.15 0.11
CA ASP A 316 -8.23 -12.27 1.10
C ASP A 316 -8.84 -10.89 1.37
N ARG A 317 -9.90 -10.57 0.63
CA ARG A 317 -10.60 -9.28 0.70
C ARG A 317 -9.65 -8.09 0.56
N SER A 318 -8.58 -8.29 -0.20
CA SER A 318 -7.52 -7.32 -0.41
C SER A 318 -7.96 -6.23 -1.37
N LYS A 319 -7.40 -5.04 -1.22
CA LYS A 319 -7.87 -3.86 -1.95
C LYS A 319 -6.83 -3.27 -2.87
N GLU A 320 -5.58 -3.27 -2.45
CA GLU A 320 -4.51 -2.54 -3.12
C GLU A 320 -3.25 -3.40 -3.22
N LEU A 321 -2.65 -3.39 -4.42
CA LEU A 321 -1.33 -3.95 -4.66
C LEU A 321 -0.36 -2.80 -4.93
N GLU A 322 0.68 -2.72 -4.11
CA GLU A 322 1.75 -1.74 -4.20
C GLU A 322 3.01 -2.40 -4.76
N PHE A 323 3.66 -1.71 -5.69
CA PHE A 323 4.98 -2.02 -6.21
C PHE A 323 5.95 -0.94 -5.77
N GLU A 324 7.07 -1.35 -5.19
CA GLU A 324 8.10 -0.47 -4.65
C GLU A 324 9.44 -0.83 -5.30
N ILE A 325 10.10 0.11 -5.95
CA ILE A 325 11.38 -0.10 -6.64
C ILE A 325 12.51 0.48 -5.80
N LYS A 326 13.52 -0.33 -5.51
CA LYS A 326 14.63 0.01 -4.61
C LYS A 326 15.97 -0.18 -5.29
N TYR A 327 16.88 0.75 -5.04
CA TYR A 327 18.30 0.51 -5.22
C TYR A 327 18.87 -0.17 -3.97
N PRO A 328 19.85 -1.07 -4.13
CA PRO A 328 20.50 -1.77 -3.01
C PRO A 328 21.48 -0.89 -2.22
N ASP A 329 21.64 0.38 -2.60
CA ASP A 329 22.56 1.33 -1.99
C ASP A 329 21.82 2.37 -1.12
N TRP A 330 22.53 3.43 -0.73
CA TRP A 330 21.99 4.53 0.08
C TRP A 330 20.78 5.24 -0.54
N ARG A 331 20.54 5.07 -1.85
CA ARG A 331 19.36 5.63 -2.51
C ARG A 331 18.10 4.94 -2.04
N SER A 332 18.15 3.67 -1.62
CA SER A 332 17.00 2.91 -1.11
C SER A 332 15.79 2.98 -2.07
N THR A 333 14.56 3.05 -1.56
CA THR A 333 13.33 3.15 -2.35
C THR A 333 13.32 4.41 -3.21
N CYS A 334 13.25 4.25 -4.53
CA CYS A 334 13.33 5.35 -5.50
C CYS A 334 12.01 5.67 -6.20
N ALA A 335 11.10 4.70 -6.25
CA ALA A 335 9.85 4.82 -6.96
C ALA A 335 8.82 3.85 -6.40
N PHE A 336 7.55 4.21 -6.46
CA PHE A 336 6.46 3.31 -6.11
C PHE A 336 5.25 3.52 -7.02
N THR A 337 4.37 2.53 -7.12
CA THR A 337 3.04 2.69 -7.71
C THR A 337 2.07 1.76 -7.00
N VAL A 338 0.80 2.15 -6.95
CA VAL A 338 -0.22 1.34 -6.27
C VAL A 338 -1.43 1.23 -7.17
N VAL A 339 -1.88 -0.01 -7.35
CA VAL A 339 -3.00 -0.34 -8.20
C VAL A 339 -4.14 -0.89 -7.35
N LYS A 340 -5.36 -0.42 -7.63
CA LYS A 340 -6.56 -0.95 -6.97
C LYS A 340 -6.90 -2.30 -7.60
N LEU A 341 -7.05 -3.33 -6.78
CA LEU A 341 -7.34 -4.67 -7.27
C LEU A 341 -8.69 -4.77 -7.99
N GLY A 342 -9.62 -3.86 -7.67
CA GLY A 342 -10.90 -3.70 -8.39
C GLY A 342 -10.75 -3.37 -9.88
N ASP A 343 -9.60 -2.83 -10.29
CA ASP A 343 -9.34 -2.50 -11.70
C ASP A 343 -8.97 -3.75 -12.51
N PHE A 344 -8.33 -4.75 -11.89
CA PHE A 344 -7.97 -6.03 -12.51
C PHE A 344 -9.15 -6.99 -12.71
N VAL A 345 -10.34 -6.62 -12.24
CA VAL A 345 -11.56 -7.43 -12.38
C VAL A 345 -12.05 -7.49 -13.83
N GLU A 346 -11.63 -6.55 -14.68
CA GLU A 346 -12.02 -6.53 -16.07
C GLU A 346 -11.18 -7.50 -16.93
N PRO A 347 -11.82 -8.43 -17.66
CA PRO A 347 -11.12 -9.40 -18.52
C PRO A 347 -10.22 -8.76 -19.60
N SER A 348 -10.47 -7.50 -19.96
CA SER A 348 -9.72 -6.73 -20.95
C SER A 348 -8.29 -6.38 -20.51
N HIS A 349 -7.98 -6.44 -19.21
CA HIS A 349 -6.67 -6.07 -18.66
C HIS A 349 -5.69 -7.26 -18.57
N GLN A 350 -6.02 -8.41 -19.17
CA GLN A 350 -5.21 -9.64 -19.14
C GLN A 350 -3.97 -9.61 -20.06
N SER A 351 -3.65 -8.48 -20.70
CA SER A 351 -2.45 -8.28 -21.53
C SER A 351 -1.62 -7.12 -20.99
N GLY A 352 -0.29 -7.28 -21.01
CA GLY A 352 0.69 -6.46 -20.27
C GLY A 352 0.33 -4.98 -20.08
N MET A 353 0.48 -4.53 -18.83
CA MET A 353 0.21 -3.17 -18.38
C MET A 353 1.51 -2.40 -18.16
N VAL A 354 1.47 -1.11 -18.52
CA VAL A 354 2.51 -0.14 -18.20
C VAL A 354 1.98 0.72 -17.07
N LEU A 355 2.58 0.57 -15.89
CA LEU A 355 2.20 1.31 -14.69
C LEU A 355 3.17 2.47 -14.51
N ARG A 356 2.62 3.68 -14.37
CA ARG A 356 3.41 4.87 -14.06
C ARG A 356 3.87 4.80 -12.61
N LEU A 357 5.16 4.99 -12.41
CA LEU A 357 5.78 5.09 -11.10
C LEU A 357 5.81 6.55 -10.65
N GLU A 358 5.66 6.75 -9.35
CA GLU A 358 5.80 8.04 -8.67
C GLU A 358 7.09 8.05 -7.83
N PRO A 359 7.90 9.13 -7.90
CA PRO A 359 7.69 10.36 -8.66
C PRO A 359 8.01 10.25 -10.17
N GLN A 360 8.77 9.23 -10.57
CA GLN A 360 9.20 9.05 -11.96
C GLN A 360 9.47 7.58 -12.28
N GLY A 361 9.15 7.18 -13.52
CA GLY A 361 9.49 5.89 -14.10
C GLY A 361 8.27 5.14 -14.62
N GLU A 362 8.56 4.01 -15.27
CA GLU A 362 7.54 3.09 -15.77
C GLU A 362 7.88 1.67 -15.33
N LEU A 363 6.84 0.94 -14.91
CA LEU A 363 6.91 -0.47 -14.54
C LEU A 363 6.12 -1.29 -15.55
N PHE A 364 6.77 -2.30 -16.12
CA PHE A 364 6.17 -3.24 -17.04
C PHE A 364 5.78 -4.50 -16.29
N ALA A 365 4.47 -4.79 -16.25
CA ALA A 365 3.93 -5.95 -15.55
C ALA A 365 2.81 -6.60 -16.36
N GLU A 366 2.52 -7.86 -16.06
CA GLU A 366 1.29 -8.54 -16.46
C GLU A 366 0.60 -8.98 -15.16
N ALA A 367 -0.70 -8.77 -15.02
CA ALA A 367 -1.45 -9.26 -13.88
C ALA A 367 -2.72 -9.96 -14.36
N SER A 368 -2.97 -11.15 -13.83
CA SER A 368 -4.15 -11.94 -14.13
C SER A 368 -4.77 -12.43 -12.83
N LEU A 369 -6.00 -11.99 -12.57
CA LEU A 369 -6.78 -12.48 -11.46
C LEU A 369 -7.35 -13.86 -11.81
N LEU A 370 -6.79 -14.89 -11.20
CA LEU A 370 -7.35 -16.22 -11.17
C LEU A 370 -8.29 -16.29 -9.98
N LEU A 371 -9.60 -16.27 -10.23
CA LEU A 371 -10.49 -16.79 -9.20
C LEU A 371 -10.15 -18.26 -9.03
N THR A 372 -10.00 -18.66 -7.77
CA THR A 372 -9.26 -19.84 -7.31
C THR A 372 -9.77 -21.19 -7.83
N GLN A 373 -10.74 -21.24 -8.76
CA GLN A 373 -11.37 -22.48 -9.21
C GLN A 373 -11.75 -22.51 -10.71
N ILE A 374 -11.30 -21.58 -11.56
CA ILE A 374 -11.56 -21.67 -13.01
C ILE A 374 -10.42 -22.47 -13.67
N THR A 375 -10.49 -23.79 -13.63
CA THR A 375 -9.48 -24.66 -14.28
C THR A 375 -9.80 -25.00 -15.73
N HIS A 376 -11.04 -24.81 -16.20
CA HIS A 376 -11.43 -25.23 -17.56
C HIS A 376 -12.34 -24.23 -18.30
N LEU A 377 -11.80 -23.06 -18.68
CA LEU A 377 -12.44 -22.21 -19.72
C LEU A 377 -12.13 -22.64 -21.16
N HIS A 378 -11.49 -23.80 -21.39
CA HIS A 378 -11.27 -24.33 -22.74
C HIS A 378 -12.50 -24.98 -23.38
N GLY A 379 -13.65 -25.06 -22.68
CA GLY A 379 -14.81 -25.85 -23.12
C GLY A 379 -16.05 -25.09 -23.60
N PHE A 380 -16.17 -23.77 -23.43
CA PHE A 380 -17.42 -23.06 -23.74
C PHE A 380 -17.27 -22.03 -24.87
N PRO A 381 -17.77 -22.32 -26.09
CA PRO A 381 -17.73 -21.38 -27.22
C PRO A 381 -18.58 -20.11 -27.05
N ILE A 382 -19.32 -19.96 -25.93
CA ILE A 382 -20.22 -18.83 -25.69
C ILE A 382 -19.46 -17.52 -25.38
N MET A 383 -18.19 -17.59 -24.97
CA MET A 383 -17.35 -16.39 -24.75
C MET A 383 -16.78 -15.78 -26.04
N ARG A 384 -16.80 -16.49 -27.18
CA ARG A 384 -16.47 -15.84 -28.47
C ARG A 384 -17.59 -14.90 -28.96
N GLN A 385 -18.81 -15.06 -28.46
CA GLN A 385 -19.95 -14.25 -28.91
C GLN A 385 -20.02 -12.86 -28.24
N ILE A 386 -19.39 -12.68 -27.08
CA ILE A 386 -19.41 -11.42 -26.31
C ILE A 386 -18.20 -10.53 -26.64
N LEU A 387 -17.15 -11.07 -27.25
CA LEU A 387 -15.97 -10.32 -27.70
C LEU A 387 -16.07 -9.80 -29.16
N CYS A 388 -17.22 -9.95 -29.81
CA CYS A 388 -17.42 -9.50 -31.20
C CYS A 388 -18.73 -8.73 -31.42
N ASN A 389 -19.33 -8.14 -30.40
CA ASN A 389 -20.40 -7.14 -30.55
C ASN A 389 -20.25 -5.99 -29.57
#